data_AF-A0A6H0ZX70-F1
#
_entry.id   AF-A0A6H0ZX70-F1
#
_cell.length_a   1.000
_cell.length_b   1.000
_cell.length_c   1.000
_cell.angle_alpha   90.00
_cell.angle_beta   90.00
_cell.angle_gamma   90.00
#
_symmetry.space_group_name_H-M   'P 1'
#
loop_
_entity.id
_entity.type
_entity.pdbx_description
1 polymer ?
#
loop_
_entity_poly.entity_id
_entity_poly.type
_entity_poly.pdbx_seq_one_letter_code
_entity_poly.pdbx_strand_id
1 'polypeptide(L)'
;MRRLALVGASLALLGGLTACGGAPDDASKDDFCDAAKKIDASSFDDAKDAVEDLNDVGTPEDISDDARDGFEFFVDEVGDADSEDDLPKDEDLSDDEKKQSEAFFKYITETCS
;
A
#
# COMPACT_ATOMS: atom_id res chain seq x y z
N MET A 1 -42.32 -25.35 23.60
CA MET A 1 -40.93 -25.10 24.02
C MET A 1 -39.97 -25.84 23.08
N ARG A 2 -39.19 -25.09 22.29
CA ARG A 2 -37.75 -25.32 22.04
C ARG A 2 -37.29 -24.31 20.99
N ARG A 3 -36.71 -23.22 21.49
CA ARG A 3 -35.96 -22.24 20.68
C ARG A 3 -34.72 -22.97 20.19
N LEU A 4 -34.64 -23.26 18.88
CA LEU A 4 -33.39 -23.70 18.28
C LEU A 4 -32.48 -22.49 18.15
N ALA A 5 -31.25 -22.69 18.62
CA ALA A 5 -30.20 -21.71 18.77
C ALA A 5 -29.79 -21.10 17.43
N LEU A 6 -29.78 -19.77 17.36
CA LEU A 6 -28.96 -19.04 16.41
C LEU A 6 -27.52 -19.04 16.94
N VAL A 7 -26.71 -19.94 16.41
CA VAL A 7 -25.25 -19.94 16.60
C VAL A 7 -24.62 -19.33 15.36
N GLY A 8 -23.88 -18.25 15.58
CA GLY A 8 -22.63 -17.97 14.88
C GLY A 8 -22.69 -17.75 13.38
N ALA A 9 -22.84 -16.49 12.98
CA ALA A 9 -22.10 -15.95 11.84
C ALA A 9 -21.62 -14.57 12.26
N SER A 10 -20.46 -14.53 12.90
CA SER A 10 -19.67 -13.32 13.01
C SER A 10 -19.47 -12.82 11.59
N LEU A 11 -20.10 -11.70 11.23
CA LEU A 11 -19.75 -10.97 10.02
C LEU A 11 -18.32 -10.44 10.22
N ALA A 12 -17.33 -11.27 9.89
CA ALA A 12 -16.01 -10.82 9.47
C ALA A 12 -16.18 -10.30 8.04
N LEU A 13 -16.64 -9.06 7.91
CA LEU A 13 -16.91 -8.40 6.64
C LEU A 13 -16.59 -6.93 6.82
N LEU A 14 -15.30 -6.56 6.81
CA LEU A 14 -14.79 -5.21 6.50
C LEU A 14 -13.29 -5.30 6.16
N GLY A 15 -12.93 -5.98 5.07
CA GLY A 15 -11.52 -6.07 4.64
C GLY A 15 -11.37 -6.63 3.23
N GLY A 16 -12.15 -6.13 2.28
CA GLY A 16 -12.12 -6.67 0.92
C GLY A 16 -13.22 -6.12 0.04
N LEU A 17 -13.16 -4.82 -0.21
CA LEU A 17 -13.97 -4.14 -1.22
C LEU A 17 -13.06 -3.34 -2.18
N THR A 18 -11.86 -3.85 -2.50
CA THR A 18 -11.16 -3.46 -3.72
C THR A 18 -11.82 -4.18 -4.90
N ALA A 19 -12.91 -3.59 -5.36
CA ALA A 19 -13.59 -4.01 -6.57
C ALA A 19 -12.66 -3.77 -7.77
N CYS A 20 -11.98 -4.83 -8.23
CA CYS A 20 -11.36 -4.97 -9.55
C CYS A 20 -10.43 -3.82 -10.01
N GLY A 21 -9.22 -3.72 -9.46
CA GLY A 21 -8.15 -2.90 -10.08
C GLY A 21 -7.08 -2.31 -9.17
N GLY A 22 -6.74 -2.94 -8.03
CA GLY A 22 -5.56 -2.55 -7.27
C GLY A 22 -4.27 -3.05 -7.91
N ALA A 23 -3.12 -2.58 -7.44
CA ALA A 23 -1.81 -3.06 -7.87
C ALA A 23 -1.70 -4.59 -7.77
N PRO A 24 -0.89 -5.27 -8.62
CA PRO A 24 -0.63 -6.70 -8.48
C PRO A 24 -0.09 -7.04 -7.07
N ASP A 25 -0.39 -8.25 -6.58
CA ASP A 25 0.07 -8.76 -5.27
C ASP A 25 0.99 -9.98 -5.41
N ASP A 26 1.38 -10.32 -6.63
CA ASP A 26 2.21 -11.47 -7.00
C ASP A 26 3.58 -11.07 -7.59
N ALA A 27 4.01 -9.82 -7.38
CA ALA A 27 5.26 -9.32 -7.91
C ALA A 27 6.46 -10.13 -7.37
N SER A 28 7.47 -10.35 -8.20
CA SER A 28 8.73 -10.88 -7.69
C SER A 28 9.41 -9.81 -6.82
N LYS A 29 10.15 -10.24 -5.79
CA LYS A 29 10.91 -9.31 -4.95
C LYS A 29 11.92 -8.51 -5.76
N ASP A 30 12.52 -9.12 -6.77
CA ASP A 30 13.50 -8.46 -7.63
C ASP A 30 12.84 -7.34 -8.44
N ASP A 31 11.69 -7.62 -9.08
CA ASP A 31 10.95 -6.61 -9.86
C ASP A 31 10.44 -5.47 -8.96
N PHE A 32 9.88 -5.82 -7.81
CA PHE A 32 9.44 -4.84 -6.80
C PHE A 32 10.60 -3.94 -6.37
N CYS A 33 11.75 -4.51 -6.02
CA CYS A 33 12.90 -3.75 -5.56
C CYS A 33 13.54 -2.91 -6.67
N ASP A 34 13.51 -3.35 -7.92
CA ASP A 34 14.00 -2.57 -9.04
C ASP A 34 13.08 -1.38 -9.38
N ALA A 35 11.77 -1.52 -9.18
CA ALA A 35 10.85 -0.39 -9.23
C ALA A 35 11.05 0.54 -8.01
N ALA A 36 11.11 0.00 -6.80
CA ALA A 36 11.20 0.78 -5.56
C ALA A 36 12.46 1.66 -5.49
N LYS A 37 13.59 1.21 -6.06
CA LYS A 37 14.82 2.02 -6.14
C LYS A 37 14.65 3.30 -6.97
N LYS A 38 13.67 3.36 -7.86
CA LYS A 38 13.42 4.55 -8.70
C LYS A 38 12.71 5.66 -7.92
N ILE A 39 12.10 5.36 -6.77
CA ILE A 39 11.38 6.32 -5.94
C ILE A 39 12.31 7.42 -5.40
N ASP A 40 13.61 7.15 -5.27
CA ASP A 40 14.65 8.14 -4.92
C ASP A 40 14.96 9.09 -6.09
N ALA A 41 13.91 9.68 -6.63
CA ALA A 41 13.92 10.48 -7.84
C ALA A 41 14.36 11.93 -7.56
N SER A 42 14.87 12.61 -8.60
CA SER A 42 15.44 13.97 -8.45
C SER A 42 14.40 15.09 -8.57
N SER A 43 13.17 14.77 -8.96
CA SER A 43 12.05 15.70 -9.10
C SER A 43 10.73 15.01 -8.77
N PHE A 44 9.68 15.79 -8.48
CA PHE A 44 8.35 15.25 -8.20
C PHE A 44 7.75 14.50 -9.39
N ASP A 45 7.90 15.03 -10.61
CA ASP A 45 7.44 14.36 -11.83
C ASP A 45 8.12 12.99 -11.99
N ASP A 46 9.44 12.91 -11.76
CA ASP A 46 10.17 11.64 -11.81
C ASP A 46 9.73 10.69 -10.67
N ALA A 47 9.38 11.22 -9.50
CA ALA A 47 8.89 10.42 -8.38
C ALA A 47 7.50 9.84 -8.68
N LYS A 48 6.64 10.63 -9.34
CA LYS A 48 5.31 10.19 -9.79
C LYS A 48 5.41 9.08 -10.82
N ASP A 49 6.26 9.24 -11.83
CA ASP A 49 6.54 8.19 -12.82
C ASP A 49 7.08 6.92 -12.14
N ALA A 50 7.98 7.06 -11.17
CA ALA A 50 8.53 5.92 -10.41
C ALA A 50 7.48 5.19 -9.56
N VAL A 51 6.51 5.95 -9.00
CA VAL A 51 5.39 5.40 -8.25
C VAL A 51 4.40 4.70 -9.16
N GLU A 52 4.09 5.25 -10.34
CA GLU A 52 3.25 4.58 -11.34
C GLU A 52 3.89 3.25 -11.79
N ASP A 53 5.20 3.25 -12.05
CA ASP A 53 5.97 2.03 -12.35
C ASP A 53 5.86 1.00 -11.20
N LEU A 54 5.95 1.44 -9.95
CA LEU A 54 5.81 0.57 -8.78
C LEU A 54 4.39 0.03 -8.63
N ASN A 55 3.38 0.86 -8.90
CA ASN A 55 1.97 0.47 -8.88
C ASN A 55 1.66 -0.60 -9.93
N ASP A 56 2.24 -0.47 -11.13
CA ASP A 56 2.10 -1.44 -12.21
C ASP A 56 2.81 -2.77 -11.90
N VAL A 57 3.96 -2.73 -11.23
CA VAL A 57 4.67 -3.93 -10.78
C VAL A 57 3.92 -4.60 -9.62
N GLY A 58 3.41 -3.81 -8.68
CA GLY A 58 2.74 -4.30 -7.49
C GLY A 58 3.69 -4.76 -6.39
N THR A 59 3.17 -5.50 -5.42
CA THR A 59 3.93 -5.96 -4.25
C THR A 59 4.14 -7.47 -4.27
N PRO A 60 5.15 -8.00 -3.58
CA PRO A 60 5.28 -9.44 -3.38
C PRO A 60 4.21 -10.02 -2.45
N GLU A 61 3.85 -11.30 -2.64
CA GLU A 61 2.83 -12.01 -1.84
C GLU A 61 3.15 -12.08 -0.34
N ASP A 62 4.41 -11.88 0.05
CA ASP A 62 4.88 -11.98 1.44
C ASP A 62 4.95 -10.64 2.18
N ILE A 63 4.52 -9.56 1.54
CA ILE A 63 4.30 -8.28 2.21
C ILE A 63 3.20 -8.44 3.28
N SER A 64 3.38 -7.80 4.45
CA SER A 64 2.33 -7.81 5.47
C SER A 64 1.17 -6.89 5.09
N ASP A 65 -0.05 -7.19 5.52
CA ASP A 65 -1.24 -6.35 5.31
C ASP A 65 -0.98 -4.86 5.60
N ASP A 66 -0.38 -4.52 6.75
CA ASP A 66 -0.03 -3.13 7.12
C ASP A 66 0.90 -2.46 6.08
N ALA A 67 1.85 -3.22 5.53
CA ALA A 67 2.82 -2.73 4.54
C ALA A 67 2.20 -2.67 3.13
N ARG A 68 1.23 -3.54 2.83
CA ARG A 68 0.43 -3.47 1.61
C ARG A 68 -0.48 -2.24 1.61
N ASP A 69 -1.18 -2.00 2.73
CA ASP A 69 -2.00 -0.81 2.89
C ASP A 69 -1.16 0.46 2.79
N GLY A 70 0.05 0.46 3.38
CA GLY A 70 0.99 1.59 3.27
C GLY A 70 1.51 1.81 1.86
N PHE A 71 1.71 0.73 1.10
CA PHE A 71 2.03 0.80 -0.32
C PHE A 71 0.86 1.41 -1.12
N GLU A 72 -0.37 0.91 -0.94
CA GLU A 72 -1.56 1.41 -1.66
C GLU A 72 -1.80 2.89 -1.33
N PHE A 73 -1.68 3.26 -0.06
CA PHE A 73 -1.71 4.65 0.37
C PHE A 73 -0.63 5.49 -0.32
N PHE A 74 0.62 5.03 -0.32
CA PHE A 74 1.71 5.79 -0.93
C PHE A 74 1.53 5.98 -2.45
N VAL A 75 1.11 4.94 -3.17
CA VAL A 75 0.93 5.04 -4.62
C VAL A 75 -0.29 5.90 -5.00
N ASP A 76 -1.37 5.84 -4.22
CA ASP A 76 -2.56 6.65 -4.44
C ASP A 76 -2.25 8.14 -4.17
N GLU A 77 -1.63 8.46 -3.03
CA GLU A 77 -1.33 9.86 -2.67
C GLU A 77 -0.37 10.53 -3.66
N VAL A 78 0.69 9.83 -4.09
CA VAL A 78 1.64 10.38 -5.07
C VAL A 78 1.03 10.39 -6.49
N GLY A 79 0.25 9.38 -6.85
CA GLY A 79 -0.42 9.28 -8.15
C GLY A 79 -1.49 10.38 -8.35
N ASP A 80 -2.23 10.72 -7.30
CA ASP A 80 -3.28 11.74 -7.36
C ASP A 80 -2.75 13.17 -7.15
N ALA A 81 -1.57 13.34 -6.56
CA ALA A 81 -0.97 14.65 -6.33
C ALA A 81 -0.49 15.32 -7.64
N ASP A 82 -0.76 16.62 -7.78
CA ASP A 82 -0.23 17.46 -8.87
C ASP A 82 1.15 18.04 -8.51
N SER A 83 1.48 18.10 -7.22
CA SER A 83 2.74 18.62 -6.69
C SER A 83 3.07 18.06 -5.29
N GLU A 84 4.31 18.24 -4.83
CA GLU A 84 4.73 17.85 -3.46
C GLU A 84 3.89 18.53 -2.36
N ASP A 85 3.35 19.72 -2.62
CA ASP A 85 2.52 20.46 -1.67
C ASP A 85 1.13 19.83 -1.46
N ASP A 86 0.70 18.96 -2.38
CA ASP A 86 -0.59 18.24 -2.31
C ASP A 86 -0.48 16.95 -1.49
N LEU A 87 0.73 16.48 -1.19
CA LEU A 87 0.95 15.29 -0.38
C LEU A 87 0.55 15.53 1.09
N PRO A 88 -0.02 14.52 1.76
CA PRO A 88 -0.41 14.63 3.15
C PRO A 88 0.83 14.77 4.03
N LYS A 89 0.74 15.68 5.01
CA LYS A 89 1.82 15.86 5.99
C LYS A 89 1.65 14.89 7.13
N ASP A 90 2.75 14.59 7.82
CA ASP A 90 2.73 13.75 9.02
C ASP A 90 1.69 14.19 10.08
N GLU A 91 1.37 15.48 10.18
CA GLU A 91 0.36 15.96 11.12
C GLU A 91 -1.09 15.67 10.69
N ASP A 92 -1.32 15.47 9.39
CA ASP A 92 -2.62 15.17 8.80
C ASP A 92 -2.94 13.67 8.83
N LEU A 93 -1.90 12.82 8.91
CA LEU A 93 -2.04 11.37 8.98
C LEU A 93 -2.52 10.88 10.36
N SER A 94 -3.47 9.96 10.34
CA SER A 94 -3.86 9.14 11.49
C SER A 94 -2.74 8.22 11.97
N ASP A 95 -2.89 7.69 13.18
CA ASP A 95 -1.92 6.73 13.74
C ASP A 95 -1.82 5.45 12.90
N ASP A 96 -2.91 5.03 12.27
CA ASP A 96 -2.96 3.85 11.42
C ASP A 96 -2.23 4.09 10.09
N GLU A 97 -2.48 5.22 9.41
CA GLU A 97 -1.80 5.59 8.16
C GLU A 97 -0.28 5.76 8.35
N LYS A 98 0.13 6.32 9.49
CA LYS A 98 1.55 6.39 9.88
C LYS A 98 2.16 5.00 10.02
N LYS A 99 1.48 4.12 10.76
CA LYS A 99 1.94 2.75 11.00
C LYS A 99 2.04 1.95 9.70
N GLN A 100 1.08 2.11 8.80
CA GLN A 100 1.06 1.47 7.49
C GLN A 100 2.21 2.00 6.62
N SER A 101 2.39 3.32 6.54
CA SER A 101 3.51 3.94 5.82
C SER A 101 4.86 3.48 6.35
N GLU A 102 5.05 3.45 7.67
CA GLU A 102 6.26 2.93 8.32
C GLU A 102 6.48 1.44 7.98
N ALA A 103 5.43 0.63 8.00
CA ALA A 103 5.52 -0.80 7.66
C ALA A 103 5.96 -0.99 6.20
N PHE A 104 5.45 -0.19 5.27
CA PHE A 104 5.84 -0.21 3.87
C PHE A 104 7.32 0.15 3.66
N PHE A 105 7.77 1.31 4.17
CA PHE A 105 9.17 1.71 4.02
C PHE A 105 10.14 0.77 4.72
N LYS A 106 9.72 0.19 5.85
CA LYS A 106 10.47 -0.88 6.52
C LYS A 106 10.57 -2.12 5.63
N TYR A 107 9.48 -2.55 5.00
CA TYR A 107 9.49 -3.70 4.09
C TYR A 107 10.43 -3.47 2.90
N ILE A 108 10.42 -2.28 2.28
CA ILE A 108 11.40 -1.91 1.24
C ILE A 108 12.83 -2.07 1.79
N THR A 109 13.10 -1.52 2.96
CA THR A 109 14.44 -1.56 3.56
C THR A 109 14.88 -3.00 3.85
N GLU A 110 14.01 -3.85 4.38
CA GLU A 110 14.35 -5.24 4.74
C GLU A 110 14.41 -6.18 3.52
N THR A 111 13.65 -5.89 2.47
CA THR A 111 13.53 -6.76 1.29
C THR A 111 14.51 -6.39 0.19
N CYS A 112 14.82 -5.10 0.03
CA CYS A 112 15.57 -4.56 -1.11
C CYS A 112 17.01 -4.15 -0.80
N SER A 113 17.50 -4.43 0.41
CA SER A 113 18.88 -4.17 0.83
C SER A 113 19.89 -5.28 0.49
#